data_AF-A0A1H0CGH2-F1
#
_entry.id   AF-A0A1H0CGH2-F1
#
_cell.length_a   1.000
_cell.length_b   1.000
_cell.length_c   1.000
_cell.angle_alpha   90.00
_cell.angle_beta   90.00
_cell.angle_gamma   90.00
#
_symmetry.space_group_name_H-M   'P 1'
#
loop_
_entity.id
_entity.type
_entity.pdbx_description
1 polymer ?
#
loop_
_entity_poly.entity_id
_entity_poly.type
_entity_poly.pdbx_seq_one_letter_code
_entity_poly.pdbx_strand_id
1 'polypeptide(L)' 'MSWTERPWDVVVVGGGIRKTEQLLPLFERIVNLTHRHAPQAAIAFNTSGGGSVEAAQRWL' A
#
# COMPACT_ATOMS: atom_id res chain seq x y z
N MET A 1 -4.17 -15.36 7.26
CA MET A 1 -4.19 -15.08 5.81
C MET A 1 -2.75 -14.85 5.38
N SER A 2 -2.21 -15.78 4.58
CA SER A 2 -0.85 -15.72 4.07
C SER A 2 -0.87 -14.95 2.75
N TRP A 3 -0.13 -13.85 2.63
CA TRP A 3 0.01 -13.08 1.39
C TRP A 3 0.78 -13.83 0.29
N THR A 4 1.19 -15.07 0.55
CA THR A 4 2.07 -15.86 -0.33
C THR A 4 1.32 -16.69 -1.36
N GLU A 5 -0.01 -16.77 -1.32
CA GLU A 5 -0.77 -17.58 -2.28
C GLU A 5 -0.89 -16.92 -3.66
N ARG A 6 -0.71 -15.59 -3.77
CA ARG A 6 -0.63 -14.86 -5.04
C ARG A 6 0.34 -13.68 -4.93
N PRO A 7 1.31 -13.53 -5.86
CA PRO A 7 2.14 -12.35 -5.89
C PRO A 7 1.27 -11.15 -6.27
N TRP A 8 1.22 -10.14 -5.41
CA TRP A 8 0.59 -8.85 -5.72
C TRP A 8 1.61 -7.96 -6.42
N ASP A 9 1.21 -7.31 -7.51
CA ASP A 9 2.07 -6.38 -8.24
C ASP A 9 2.12 -5.01 -7.58
N VAL A 10 1.01 -4.58 -6.95
CA VAL A 10 0.90 -3.26 -6.32
C VAL A 10 0.07 -3.31 -5.04
N VAL A 11 0.54 -2.62 -3.99
CA VAL A 11 -0.20 -2.35 -2.74
C VAL A 11 -0.55 -0.87 -2.67
N VAL A 12 -1.85 -0.54 -2.68
CA VAL A 12 -2.32 0.85 -2.58
C VAL A 12 -2.58 1.20 -1.11
N VAL A 13 -1.88 2.21 -0.57
CA VAL A 13 -2.12 2.74 0.77
C VAL A 13 -2.96 4.02 0.70
N GLY A 14 -4.16 3.93 1.27
CA GLY A 14 -5.17 4.98 1.26
C GLY A 14 -4.77 6.24 2.03
N GLY A 15 -5.16 7.42 1.53
CA GLY A 15 -4.89 8.71 2.17
C GLY A 15 -5.30 8.82 3.65
N GLY A 16 -6.34 8.10 4.09
CA GLY A 16 -6.79 8.12 5.49
C GLY A 16 -5.75 7.64 6.50
N ILE A 17 -4.84 6.75 6.09
CA ILE A 17 -3.81 6.17 6.99
C ILE A 17 -2.54 7.04 7.04
N ARG A 18 -2.27 7.81 5.99
CA ARG A 18 -0.98 8.48 5.75
C ARG A 18 -1.04 10.01 5.80
N LYS A 19 -2.22 10.61 5.97
CA LYS A 19 -2.40 12.07 6.06
C LYS A 19 -2.47 12.61 7.50
N THR A 20 -2.56 11.75 8.50
CA THR A 20 -2.68 12.12 9.92
C THR A 20 -1.43 11.66 10.65
N GLU A 21 -0.78 12.57 11.36
CA GLU A 21 0.44 12.28 12.15
C GLU A 21 0.19 11.19 13.20
N GLN A 22 -1.03 11.15 13.76
CA GLN A 22 -1.44 10.13 14.73
C GLN A 22 -1.34 8.69 14.19
N LEU A 23 -1.40 8.51 12.87
CA LEU A 23 -1.31 7.19 12.24
C LEU A 23 0.07 6.88 11.63
N LEU A 24 1.07 7.74 11.84
CA LEU A 24 2.42 7.50 11.33
C LEU A 24 3.00 6.12 11.78
N PRO A 25 2.85 5.67 13.04
CA PRO A 25 3.32 4.35 13.44
C PRO A 25 2.61 3.19 12.71
N LEU A 26 1.31 3.36 12.41
CA LEU A 26 0.55 2.38 11.62
C LEU A 26 1.02 2.37 10.17
N PHE A 27 1.25 3.55 9.59
CA PHE A 27 1.77 3.67 8.24
C PHE A 27 3.14 3.01 8.09
N GLU A 28 4.05 3.24 9.04
CA GLU A 28 5.36 2.58 9.08
C GLU A 28 5.24 1.05 9.14
N ARG A 29 4.34 0.55 9.98
CA ARG A 29 4.10 -0.90 10.09
C ARG A 29 3.58 -1.49 8.78
N ILE A 30 2.70 -0.79 8.07
CA ILE A 30 2.17 -1.22 6.77
C ILE A 30 3.31 -1.31 5.74
N VAL A 31 4.14 -0.28 5.62
CA VAL A 31 5.27 -0.27 4.67
C VAL A 31 6.23 -1.43 4.95
N ASN A 32 6.61 -1.64 6.22
CA ASN A 32 7.52 -2.73 6.59
C ASN A 32 6.91 -4.13 6.36
N LEU A 33 5.61 -4.31 6.62
CA LEU A 33 4.93 -5.57 6.36
C LEU A 33 4.81 -5.84 4.86
N THR A 34 4.50 -4.83 4.05
CA THR A 34 4.49 -4.97 2.59
C THR A 34 5.87 -5.39 2.09
N HIS A 35 6.94 -4.71 2.53
CA HIS A 35 8.30 -5.07 2.13
C HIS A 35 8.67 -6.51 2.53
N ARG A 36 8.28 -6.96 3.73
CA ARG A 36 8.58 -8.32 4.22
C ARG A 36 7.81 -9.41 3.47
N HIS A 37 6.54 -9.16 3.14
CA HIS A 37 5.63 -10.22 2.67
C HIS A 37 5.35 -10.16 1.17
N ALA A 38 5.63 -9.03 0.52
CA ALA A 38 5.50 -8.82 -0.92
C ALA A 38 6.62 -7.88 -1.41
N PRO A 39 7.90 -8.26 -1.27
CA PRO A 39 9.03 -7.40 -1.66
C PRO A 39 9.02 -6.98 -3.14
N GLN A 40 8.33 -7.74 -3.99
CA GLN A 40 8.15 -7.44 -5.40
C GLN A 40 7.08 -6.38 -5.69
N ALA A 41 6.15 -6.16 -4.74
CA ALA A 41 5.03 -5.26 -4.96
C ALA A 41 5.48 -3.80 -4.89
N ALA A 42 5.07 -2.99 -5.86
CA ALA A 42 5.18 -1.54 -5.74
C ALA A 42 4.23 -1.01 -4.65
N ILE A 43 4.60 0.06 -3.97
CA ILE A 43 3.71 0.77 -3.03
C ILE A 43 3.17 2.01 -3.73
N ALA A 44 1.84 2.09 -3.84
CA ALA A 44 1.14 3.19 -4.47
C ALA A 44 0.31 4.00 -3.46
N PHE A 45 0.13 5.28 -3.76
CA PHE A 45 -0.67 6.19 -2.95
C PHE A 45 -1.77 6.83 -3.81
N ASN A 46 -3.03 6.70 -3.37
CA ASN A 46 -4.17 7.38 -4.00
C ASN A 46 -4.34 8.79 -3.45
N THR A 47 -4.87 9.72 -4.26
CA THR A 47 -5.12 11.11 -3.83
C THR A 47 -6.51 11.30 -3.24
N SER A 48 -7.47 10.48 -3.66
CA SER A 48 -8.88 10.47 -3.24
C SER A 48 -9.38 9.04 -3.00
N GLY A 49 -10.54 8.87 -2.36
CA GLY A 49 -11.13 7.55 -2.07
C GLY A 49 -11.42 6.69 -3.31
N GLY A 50 -11.69 7.33 -4.46
CA GLY A 50 -11.88 6.63 -5.74
C GLY A 50 -10.60 6.35 -6.51
N GLY A 51 -9.49 7.02 -6.18
CA GLY A 51 -8.26 7.05 -7.00
C GLY A 51 -7.34 5.83 -6.88
N SER A 52 -7.88 4.67 -6.48
CA SER A 52 -7.06 3.48 -6.18
C SER A 52 -6.60 2.76 -7.45
N VAL A 53 -7.44 2.73 -8.48
CA VAL A 53 -7.11 2.08 -9.77
C VAL A 53 -6.01 2.87 -10.47
N GLU A 54 -6.16 4.19 -10.56
CA GLU A 54 -5.20 5.11 -11.15
C GLU A 54 -3.89 5.12 -10.36
N ALA A 55 -3.94 4.86 -9.04
CA ALA A 55 -2.74 4.68 -8.24
C ALA A 55 -2.00 3.39 -8.56
N ALA A 56 -2.72 2.28 -8.70
CA ALA A 56 -2.13 0.99 -9.04
C ALA A 56 -1.52 1.01 -10.45
N GLN A 57 -2.22 1.54 -11.44
CA GLN A 57 -1.80 1.57 -12.85
C GLN A 57 -0.48 2.32 -13.12
N ARG A 58 -0.02 3.19 -12.21
CA ARG A 58 1.30 3.85 -12.36
C ARG A 58 2.48 2.88 -12.19
N TRP A 59 2.23 1.68 -11.68
CA TRP A 59 3.26 0.72 -11.31
C TRP A 59 3.05 -0.67 -11.94
N LEU A 60 2.03 -0.82 -12.80
CA LEU A 60 1.77 -2.04 -13.57
C LEU A 60 2.52 -2.02 -14.92
#